data_AF-A0A382FLJ9-F1
#
_entry.id   AF-A0A382FLJ9-F1
#
_cell.length_a   1.000
_cell.length_b   1.000
_cell.length_c   1.000
_cell.angle_alpha   90.00
_cell.angle_beta   90.00
_cell.angle_gamma   90.00
#
_symmetry.space_group_name_H-M   'P 1'
#
loop_
_entity.id
_entity.type
_entity.pdbx_description
1 polymer ?
#
loop_
_entity_poly.entity_id
_entity_poly.type
_entity_poly.pdbx_seq_one_letter_code
_entity_poly.pdbx_strand_id
1 'polypeptide(L)'
;MPYPPESRKPSTAAEVEAGARCYANARRRAEVLHRKRTLAVEAERLADCDFHDASNERFTANLEAGDRAMGFTTPVDPPSGVGGVDDYPTGKAHLAYERHLAARKRLDAECDQADRELEEALGVLLTAASGLAEDTDGSEDHSSDAEGLNLLVGSGVAQAVESNDSGDAGVNEVAPAA
;
A
#
# COMPACT_ATOMS: atom_id res chain seq x y z
N MET A 1 17.39 32.34 34.09
CA MET A 1 16.23 31.55 34.55
C MET A 1 15.47 31.11 33.31
N PRO A 2 15.40 29.81 32.99
CA PRO A 2 14.49 29.32 31.96
C PRO A 2 13.06 29.49 32.45
N TYR A 3 12.14 29.89 31.57
CA TYR A 3 10.72 29.93 31.91
C TYR A 3 10.21 28.50 32.19
N PRO A 4 9.31 28.32 33.16
CA PRO A 4 8.63 27.03 33.33
C PRO A 4 7.88 26.71 32.03
N PRO A 5 7.89 25.45 31.57
CA PRO A 5 7.12 25.06 30.41
C PRO A 5 5.64 25.39 30.66
N GLU A 6 5.01 26.05 29.70
CA GLU A 6 3.56 26.27 29.75
C GLU A 6 2.87 24.92 29.80
N SER A 7 1.93 24.74 30.74
CA SER A 7 1.11 23.54 30.81
C SER A 7 0.31 23.42 29.52
N ARG A 8 0.61 22.38 28.73
CA ARG A 8 -0.22 22.03 27.58
C ARG A 8 -1.61 21.73 28.10
N LYS A 9 -2.62 22.26 27.41
CA LYS A 9 -3.99 21.85 27.66
C LYS A 9 -4.08 20.36 27.39
N PRO A 10 -4.65 19.60 28.32
CA PRO A 10 -4.83 18.19 28.11
C PRO A 10 -5.81 17.92 26.98
N SER A 11 -5.62 16.80 26.30
CA SER A 11 -6.48 16.40 25.20
C SER A 11 -7.74 15.72 25.71
N THR A 12 -8.88 16.01 25.07
CA THR A 12 -10.15 15.39 25.45
C THR A 12 -10.35 14.03 24.79
N ALA A 13 -11.15 13.15 25.38
CA ALA A 13 -11.49 11.85 24.76
C ALA A 13 -12.11 12.00 23.35
N ALA A 14 -12.86 13.08 23.12
CA ALA A 14 -13.42 13.39 21.81
C ALA A 14 -12.35 13.73 20.76
N GLU A 15 -11.25 14.40 21.15
CA GLU A 15 -10.12 14.68 20.26
C GLU A 15 -9.37 13.39 19.87
N VAL A 16 -9.19 12.48 20.83
CA VAL A 16 -8.58 11.16 20.56
C VAL A 16 -9.44 10.35 19.59
N GLU A 17 -10.76 10.32 19.82
CA GLU A 17 -11.67 9.60 18.92
C GLU A 17 -11.69 10.23 17.51
N ALA A 18 -11.69 11.56 17.41
CA ALA A 18 -11.59 12.27 16.14
C ALA A 18 -10.27 11.95 15.42
N GLY A 19 -9.15 11.95 16.14
CA GLY A 19 -7.84 11.55 15.64
C GLY A 19 -7.82 10.12 15.13
N ALA A 20 -8.45 9.18 15.85
CA ALA A 20 -8.53 7.78 15.46
C ALA A 20 -9.32 7.59 14.16
N ARG A 21 -10.42 8.33 13.99
CA ARG A 21 -11.19 8.34 12.74
C ARG A 21 -10.38 8.92 11.58
N CYS A 22 -9.66 10.02 11.80
CA CYS A 22 -8.77 10.61 10.80
C CYS A 22 -7.66 9.64 10.37
N TYR A 23 -6.98 8.99 11.32
CA TYR A 23 -5.97 7.98 11.05
C TYR A 23 -6.54 6.78 10.27
N ALA A 24 -7.69 6.25 10.69
CA ALA A 24 -8.33 5.12 10.00
C ALA A 24 -8.70 5.46 8.54
N ASN A 25 -9.19 6.68 8.30
CA ASN A 25 -9.50 7.15 6.95
C ASN A 25 -8.24 7.34 6.10
N ALA A 26 -7.17 7.94 6.65
CA ALA A 26 -5.89 8.10 5.96
C ALA A 26 -5.30 6.73 5.59
N ARG A 27 -5.34 5.77 6.53
CA ARG A 27 -4.86 4.41 6.31
C ARG A 27 -5.63 3.72 5.18
N ARG A 28 -6.96 3.79 5.19
CA ARG A 28 -7.79 3.21 4.13
C ARG A 28 -7.46 3.83 2.76
N ARG A 29 -7.23 5.14 2.71
CA ARG A 29 -6.85 5.83 1.47
C ARG A 29 -5.48 5.36 0.96
N ALA A 30 -4.49 5.28 1.84
CA ALA A 30 -3.15 4.79 1.50
C ALA A 30 -3.21 3.34 0.97
N GLU A 31 -3.94 2.44 1.65
CA GLU A 31 -4.14 1.06 1.20
C GLU A 31 -4.74 0.97 -0.22
N VAL A 32 -5.73 1.82 -0.53
CA VAL A 32 -6.34 1.87 -1.87
C VAL A 32 -5.33 2.36 -2.92
N LEU A 33 -4.53 3.37 -2.60
CA LEU A 33 -3.52 3.90 -3.52
C LEU A 33 -2.41 2.88 -3.77
N HIS A 34 -1.91 2.20 -2.74
CA HIS A 34 -0.92 1.13 -2.89
C HIS A 34 -1.41 0.00 -3.78
N ARG A 35 -2.68 -0.41 -3.67
CA ARG A 35 -3.28 -1.40 -4.60
C ARG A 35 -3.31 -0.89 -6.04
N LYS A 36 -3.72 0.36 -6.25
CA LYS A 36 -3.71 0.98 -7.59
C LYS A 36 -2.30 1.03 -8.15
N ARG A 37 -1.30 1.31 -7.32
CA ARG A 37 0.12 1.37 -7.70
C ARG A 37 0.58 0.03 -8.24
N THR A 38 0.26 -1.07 -7.57
CA THR A 38 0.57 -2.43 -8.05
C THR A 38 -0.02 -2.67 -9.44
N LEU A 39 -1.30 -2.35 -9.64
CA LEU A 39 -1.95 -2.51 -10.95
C LEU A 39 -1.34 -1.60 -12.02
N ALA A 40 -0.92 -0.39 -11.67
CA ALA A 40 -0.26 0.53 -12.59
C ALA A 40 1.13 0.04 -13.01
N VAL A 41 1.89 -0.56 -12.09
CA VAL A 41 3.18 -1.21 -12.39
C VAL A 41 3.00 -2.38 -13.35
N GLU A 42 1.98 -3.21 -13.12
CA GLU A 42 1.65 -4.32 -14.02
C GLU A 42 1.24 -3.82 -15.41
N ALA A 43 0.40 -2.79 -15.48
CA ALA A 43 -0.02 -2.19 -16.75
C ALA A 43 1.14 -1.57 -17.52
N GLU A 44 2.08 -0.88 -16.84
CA GLU A 44 3.30 -0.37 -17.46
C GLU A 44 4.15 -1.51 -18.04
N ARG A 45 4.33 -2.60 -17.27
CA ARG A 45 5.11 -3.75 -17.70
C ARG A 45 4.49 -4.47 -18.89
N LEU A 46 3.17 -4.59 -18.94
CA LEU A 46 2.48 -5.14 -20.11
C LEU A 46 2.67 -4.26 -21.35
N ALA A 47 2.55 -2.93 -21.19
CA ALA A 47 2.77 -2.00 -22.31
C ALA A 47 4.23 -2.01 -22.81
N ASP A 48 5.20 -2.26 -21.94
CA ASP A 48 6.62 -2.45 -22.31
C ASP A 48 6.82 -3.74 -23.12
N CYS A 49 6.17 -4.84 -22.71
CA CYS A 49 6.16 -6.08 -23.49
C CYS A 49 5.54 -5.86 -24.88
N ASP A 50 4.39 -5.19 -24.98
CA ASP A 50 3.74 -4.88 -26.26
C ASP A 50 4.65 -4.04 -27.17
N PHE A 51 5.40 -3.09 -26.59
CA PHE A 51 6.38 -2.30 -27.33
C PHE A 51 7.54 -3.15 -27.86
N HIS A 52 8.05 -4.07 -27.05
CA HIS A 52 9.10 -5.00 -27.47
C HIS A 52 8.62 -5.97 -28.55
N ASP A 53 7.41 -6.48 -28.43
CA ASP A 53 6.82 -7.37 -29.44
C ASP A 53 6.66 -6.64 -30.78
N ALA A 54 6.08 -5.44 -30.78
CA ALA A 54 5.98 -4.62 -31.99
C ALA A 54 7.35 -4.23 -32.57
N SER A 55 8.37 -4.07 -31.73
CA SER A 55 9.74 -3.81 -32.18
C SER A 55 10.39 -5.04 -32.82
N ASN A 56 10.14 -6.22 -32.25
CA ASN A 56 10.64 -7.49 -32.77
C ASN A 56 9.98 -7.87 -34.11
N GLU A 57 8.67 -7.66 -34.24
CA GLU A 57 7.94 -7.81 -35.51
C GLU A 57 8.52 -6.89 -36.59
N ARG A 58 8.79 -5.62 -36.25
CA ARG A 58 9.44 -4.69 -37.17
C ARG A 58 10.85 -5.15 -37.55
N PHE A 59 11.63 -5.63 -36.58
CA PHE A 59 12.99 -6.12 -36.82
C PHE A 59 13.01 -7.34 -37.74
N THR A 60 12.12 -8.31 -37.51
CA THR A 60 11.97 -9.49 -38.36
C THR A 60 11.51 -9.13 -39.77
N ALA A 61 10.55 -8.22 -39.93
CA ALA A 61 10.13 -7.73 -41.25
C ALA A 61 11.29 -7.06 -42.02
N ASN A 62 12.13 -6.28 -41.34
CA ASN A 62 13.32 -5.67 -41.94
C ASN A 62 14.36 -6.72 -42.36
N LEU A 63 14.58 -7.76 -41.55
CA LEU A 63 15.47 -8.87 -41.91
C LEU A 63 14.97 -9.61 -43.15
N GLU A 64 13.69 -9.98 -43.20
CA GLU A 64 13.11 -10.66 -44.37
C GLU A 64 13.15 -9.79 -45.64
N ALA A 65 13.02 -8.48 -45.51
CA ALA A 65 13.20 -7.55 -46.63
C ALA A 65 14.66 -7.51 -47.10
N GLY A 66 15.61 -7.49 -46.15
CA GLY A 66 17.05 -7.56 -46.43
C GLY A 66 17.47 -8.88 -47.09
N ASP A 67 17.00 -10.02 -46.59
CA ASP A 67 17.26 -11.34 -47.16
C ASP A 67 16.71 -11.48 -48.58
N ARG A 68 15.50 -10.93 -48.84
CA ARG A 68 14.95 -10.83 -50.20
C ARG A 68 15.81 -9.98 -51.13
N ALA A 69 16.40 -8.89 -50.63
CA ALA A 69 17.29 -8.04 -51.42
C ALA A 69 18.65 -8.70 -51.74
N MET A 70 19.10 -9.65 -50.91
CA MET A 70 20.36 -10.39 -51.08
C MET A 70 20.21 -11.70 -51.88
N GLY A 71 18.98 -12.16 -52.11
CA GLY A 71 18.65 -13.36 -52.88
C GLY A 71 18.81 -13.16 -54.39
N PHE A 72 19.44 -14.13 -55.06
CA PHE A 72 19.92 -14.15 -56.45
C PHE A 72 18.84 -14.07 -57.56
N THR A 73 17.68 -13.46 -57.34
CA THR A 73 16.59 -13.34 -58.33
C THR A 73 16.47 -11.91 -58.83
N THR A 74 16.92 -11.68 -60.08
CA THR A 74 16.74 -10.53 -61.00
C THR A 74 16.50 -9.13 -60.40
N PRO A 75 17.24 -8.08 -60.85
CA PRO A 75 17.00 -6.71 -60.41
C PRO A 75 15.62 -6.25 -60.93
N VAL A 76 14.60 -6.40 -60.10
CA VAL A 76 13.39 -5.61 -60.23
C VAL A 76 13.73 -4.31 -59.52
N ASP A 77 13.82 -3.21 -60.28
CA ASP A 77 13.91 -1.88 -59.69
C ASP A 77 12.87 -1.80 -58.57
N PRO A 78 13.27 -1.49 -57.32
CA PRO A 78 12.30 -1.33 -56.26
C PRO A 78 11.30 -0.29 -56.76
N PRO A 79 9.97 -0.54 -56.76
CA PRO A 79 9.03 0.51 -57.05
C PRO A 79 9.40 1.69 -56.15
N SER A 80 9.46 2.90 -56.72
CA SER A 80 9.96 4.12 -56.06
C SER A 80 9.11 4.60 -54.86
N GLY A 81 8.37 3.69 -54.23
CA GLY A 81 7.59 3.84 -53.02
C GLY A 81 7.74 2.63 -52.09
N VAL A 82 8.88 1.91 -52.10
CA VAL A 82 9.25 1.06 -50.95
C VAL A 82 9.55 2.00 -49.78
N GLY A 83 8.48 2.54 -49.20
CA GLY A 83 8.52 3.16 -47.89
C GLY A 83 9.11 2.13 -46.93
N GLY A 84 10.00 2.57 -46.04
CA GLY A 84 10.53 1.71 -44.99
C GLY A 84 9.40 0.97 -44.27
N VAL A 85 9.73 -0.17 -43.67
CA VAL A 85 8.81 -0.96 -42.84
C VAL A 85 7.98 -0.01 -41.97
N ASP A 86 6.66 -0.21 -41.92
CA ASP A 86 5.74 0.69 -41.23
C ASP A 86 6.11 0.80 -39.74
N ASP A 87 6.54 1.99 -39.33
CA ASP A 87 6.95 2.31 -37.96
C ASP A 87 5.76 2.68 -37.06
N TYR A 88 4.58 2.87 -37.66
CA TYR A 88 3.38 3.28 -36.95
C TYR A 88 2.97 2.36 -35.78
N PRO A 89 2.93 1.01 -35.91
CA PRO A 89 2.56 0.13 -34.80
C PRO A 89 3.55 0.22 -33.64
N THR A 90 4.86 0.20 -33.93
CA THR A 90 5.92 0.34 -32.91
C THR A 90 5.84 1.70 -32.22
N GLY A 91 5.63 2.79 -32.97
CA GLY A 91 5.48 4.13 -32.41
C GLY A 91 4.23 4.28 -31.54
N LYS A 92 3.12 3.64 -31.92
CA LYS A 92 1.88 3.60 -31.13
C LYS A 92 2.06 2.84 -29.81
N ALA A 93 2.74 1.69 -29.84
CA ALA A 93 3.04 0.90 -28.65
C ALA A 93 3.97 1.68 -27.70
N HIS A 94 5.02 2.31 -28.23
CA HIS A 94 5.92 3.18 -27.45
C HIS A 94 5.17 4.32 -26.76
N LEU A 95 4.26 4.99 -27.47
CA LEU A 95 3.45 6.06 -26.89
C LEU A 95 2.51 5.54 -25.77
N ALA A 96 1.97 4.33 -25.92
CA ALA A 96 1.14 3.71 -24.90
C ALA A 96 1.96 3.41 -23.64
N TYR A 97 3.15 2.82 -23.80
CA TYR A 97 4.10 2.60 -22.72
C TYR A 97 4.44 3.90 -21.97
N GLU A 98 4.82 4.97 -22.68
CA GLU A 98 5.13 6.27 -22.08
C GLU A 98 3.96 6.87 -21.30
N ARG A 99 2.72 6.67 -21.76
CA ARG A 99 1.52 7.09 -21.03
C ARG A 99 1.36 6.32 -19.72
N HIS A 100 1.57 5.01 -19.73
CA HIS A 100 1.51 4.18 -18.52
C HIS A 100 2.62 4.54 -17.54
N LEU A 101 3.85 4.74 -18.02
CA LEU A 101 4.99 5.20 -17.22
C LEU A 101 4.70 6.55 -16.54
N ALA A 102 4.18 7.51 -17.29
CA ALA A 102 3.81 8.83 -16.74
C ALA A 102 2.68 8.74 -15.71
N ALA A 103 1.68 7.89 -15.96
CA ALA A 103 0.58 7.65 -15.02
C ALA A 103 1.08 6.98 -13.73
N ARG A 104 1.95 5.98 -13.83
CA ARG A 104 2.55 5.32 -12.65
C ARG A 104 3.34 6.30 -11.82
N LYS A 105 4.19 7.14 -12.42
CA LYS A 105 4.97 8.15 -11.70
C LYS A 105 4.11 9.16 -10.94
N ARG A 106 2.97 9.57 -11.51
CA ARG A 106 2.01 10.43 -10.80
C ARG A 106 1.39 9.71 -9.60
N LEU A 107 1.04 8.44 -9.78
CA LEU A 107 0.49 7.61 -8.72
C LEU A 107 1.51 7.31 -7.62
N ASP A 108 2.80 7.14 -7.96
CA ASP A 108 3.90 7.03 -7.00
C ASP A 108 3.91 8.28 -6.08
N ALA A 109 3.83 9.48 -6.67
CA ALA A 109 3.78 10.72 -5.89
C ALA A 109 2.52 10.84 -5.01
N GLU A 110 1.36 10.36 -5.50
CA GLU A 110 0.14 10.30 -4.69
C GLU A 110 0.25 9.32 -3.52
N CYS A 111 0.92 8.18 -3.71
CA CYS A 111 1.21 7.23 -2.64
C CYS A 111 2.13 7.86 -1.60
N ASP A 112 3.22 8.49 -2.02
CA ASP A 112 4.15 9.17 -1.12
C ASP A 112 3.48 10.28 -0.31
N GLN A 113 2.51 10.98 -0.91
CA GLN A 113 1.70 11.96 -0.19
C GLN A 113 0.76 11.30 0.82
N ALA A 114 0.07 10.22 0.43
CA ALA A 114 -0.84 9.52 1.32
C ALA A 114 -0.12 8.87 2.51
N ASP A 115 1.10 8.37 2.32
CA ASP A 115 1.92 7.81 3.39
C ASP A 115 2.35 8.91 4.37
N ARG A 116 2.73 10.09 3.88
CA ARG A 116 2.99 11.26 4.74
C ARG A 116 1.75 11.69 5.52
N GLU A 117 0.59 11.80 4.88
CA GLU A 117 -0.68 12.14 5.55
C GLU A 117 -1.05 11.09 6.61
N LEU A 118 -0.76 9.81 6.36
CA LEU A 118 -0.99 8.72 7.31
C LEU A 118 -0.08 8.85 8.54
N GLU A 119 1.21 9.11 8.34
CA GLU A 119 2.18 9.34 9.41
C GLU A 119 1.83 10.57 10.25
N GLU A 120 1.44 11.68 9.60
CA GLU A 120 0.97 12.89 10.27
C GLU A 120 -0.28 12.62 11.11
N ALA A 121 -1.27 11.91 10.56
CA ALA A 121 -2.49 11.55 11.29
C ALA A 121 -2.19 10.63 12.49
N LEU A 122 -1.24 9.70 12.35
CA LEU A 122 -0.77 8.87 13.45
C LEU A 122 -0.08 9.71 14.54
N GLY A 123 0.78 10.65 14.15
CA GLY A 123 1.45 11.56 15.07
C GLY A 123 0.46 12.42 15.88
N VAL A 124 -0.57 12.96 15.21
CA VAL A 124 -1.65 13.70 15.86
C VAL A 124 -2.42 12.82 16.84
N LEU A 125 -2.80 11.60 16.43
CA LEU A 125 -3.50 10.65 17.28
C LEU A 125 -2.68 10.29 18.53
N LEU A 126 -1.39 9.98 18.36
CA LEU A 126 -0.51 9.65 19.49
C LEU A 126 -0.33 10.83 20.43
N THR A 127 -0.19 12.05 19.89
CA THR A 127 -0.08 13.28 20.70
C THR A 127 -1.35 13.52 21.52
N ALA A 128 -2.53 13.36 20.91
CA ALA A 128 -3.80 13.49 21.62
C ALA A 128 -3.98 12.39 22.68
N ALA A 129 -3.59 11.15 22.37
CA ALA A 129 -3.66 10.03 23.32
C ALA A 129 -2.73 10.26 24.52
N SER A 130 -1.52 10.77 24.32
CA SER A 130 -0.61 11.15 25.41
C SER A 130 -1.18 12.28 26.26
N GLY A 131 -1.73 13.32 25.64
CA GLY A 131 -2.35 14.45 26.36
C GLY A 131 -3.60 14.07 27.16
N LEU A 132 -4.27 12.98 26.81
CA LEU A 132 -5.38 12.41 27.60
C LEU A 132 -4.85 11.60 28.80
N ALA A 133 -3.75 10.87 28.64
CA ALA A 133 -3.15 10.05 29.70
C ALA A 133 -2.53 10.89 30.83
N GLU A 134 -1.90 12.02 30.49
CA GLU A 134 -1.34 12.98 31.47
C GLU A 134 -2.43 13.60 32.38
N ASP A 135 -3.67 13.67 31.90
CA ASP A 135 -4.80 14.22 32.65
C ASP A 135 -5.36 13.25 33.70
N THR A 136 -5.24 11.95 33.46
CA THR A 136 -5.69 10.91 34.39
C THR A 136 -4.76 10.72 35.59
N ASP A 137 -3.46 11.02 35.46
CA ASP A 137 -2.49 10.91 36.57
C ASP A 137 -2.46 12.16 37.48
N GLY A 138 -3.14 13.25 37.10
CA GLY A 138 -3.17 14.51 37.85
C GLY A 138 -4.27 14.64 38.90
N SER A 139 -5.12 13.62 39.11
CA SER A 139 -6.29 13.70 40.00
C SER A 139 -6.18 12.89 41.31
N GLU A 140 -4.98 12.78 41.89
CA GLU A 140 -4.80 12.24 43.25
C GLU A 140 -4.66 13.37 44.28
N ASP A 141 -5.75 14.12 44.52
CA ASP A 141 -5.92 14.95 45.72
C ASP A 141 -7.12 14.42 46.52
N HIS A 142 -6.92 13.26 47.14
CA HIS A 142 -7.72 12.82 48.29
C HIS A 142 -6.80 12.59 49.47
N SER A 143 -6.57 13.68 50.22
CA SER A 143 -6.15 13.56 51.61
C SER A 143 -7.30 12.95 52.42
N SER A 144 -7.06 11.77 52.98
CA SER A 144 -7.31 11.53 54.40
C SER A 144 -6.60 10.26 54.83
N ASP A 145 -5.84 10.40 55.90
CA ASP A 145 -5.16 9.35 56.63
C ASP A 145 -6.09 8.18 56.97
N ALA A 146 -5.62 6.96 56.70
CA ALA A 146 -5.83 5.82 57.60
C ALA A 146 -4.77 4.75 57.31
N GLU A 147 -3.71 4.78 58.14
CA GLU A 147 -3.17 3.63 58.87
C GLU A 147 -3.19 2.27 58.14
N GLY A 148 -1.99 1.83 57.75
CA GLY A 148 -1.47 0.46 57.93
C GLY A 148 -2.33 -0.74 57.50
N LEU A 149 -1.74 -1.62 56.69
CA LEU A 149 -1.27 -2.93 57.18
C LEU A 149 -0.74 -3.82 56.03
N ASN A 150 0.56 -4.11 56.15
CA ASN A 150 1.27 -5.37 55.88
C ASN A 150 1.17 -6.06 54.51
N LEU A 151 2.32 -5.96 53.81
CA LEU A 151 2.92 -7.01 52.98
C LEU A 151 2.74 -8.42 53.57
N LEU A 152 2.07 -9.30 52.84
CA LEU A 152 2.20 -10.74 53.01
C LEU A 152 2.63 -11.39 51.69
N VAL A 153 3.94 -11.60 51.58
CA VAL A 153 4.55 -12.62 50.73
C VAL A 153 4.18 -13.98 51.30
N GLY A 154 3.59 -14.86 50.49
CA GLY A 154 3.19 -16.20 50.92
C GLY A 154 2.83 -17.15 49.78
N SER A 155 3.86 -17.74 49.18
CA SER A 155 3.93 -19.05 48.51
C SER A 155 2.67 -19.95 48.54
N GLY A 156 2.15 -20.25 47.33
CA GLY A 156 1.89 -21.61 46.81
C GLY A 156 0.89 -22.54 47.51
N VAL A 157 -0.09 -23.06 46.73
CA VAL A 157 -0.30 -24.50 46.45
C VAL A 157 -1.52 -24.64 45.52
N ALA A 158 -1.37 -25.53 44.53
CA ALA A 158 -2.38 -25.90 43.55
C ALA A 158 -3.45 -26.87 44.09
N GLN A 159 -4.68 -26.73 43.59
CA GLN A 159 -5.68 -27.79 43.35
C GLN A 159 -6.80 -27.16 42.51
N ALA A 160 -6.91 -27.42 41.20
CA ALA A 160 -7.41 -28.61 40.51
C ALA A 160 -8.93 -28.81 40.61
N VAL A 161 -9.52 -29.15 39.45
CA VAL A 161 -10.91 -29.60 39.19
C VAL A 161 -11.90 -28.43 38.99
N GLU A 162 -12.60 -28.26 37.87
CA GLU A 162 -13.23 -29.26 36.99
C GLU A 162 -13.37 -28.76 35.55
N SER A 163 -13.08 -29.65 34.62
CA SER A 163 -13.35 -29.55 33.18
C SER A 163 -14.84 -29.67 32.89
N ASN A 164 -15.34 -28.91 31.91
CA ASN A 164 -16.39 -29.38 31.02
C ASN A 164 -16.01 -29.03 29.59
N ASP A 165 -15.36 -30.00 28.97
CA ASP A 165 -15.43 -30.26 27.55
C ASP A 165 -16.84 -30.79 27.23
N SER A 166 -17.48 -30.21 26.24
CA SER A 166 -18.49 -30.92 25.45
C SER A 166 -18.39 -30.41 24.02
N GLY A 167 -17.53 -31.04 23.24
CA GLY A 167 -17.62 -31.04 21.78
C GLY A 167 -18.99 -31.57 21.30
N ASP A 168 -19.34 -31.26 20.06
CA ASP A 168 -19.20 -32.23 18.97
C ASP A 168 -19.53 -31.57 17.62
N ALA A 169 -18.94 -32.18 16.60
CA ALA A 169 -18.74 -31.83 15.22
C ALA A 169 -19.99 -31.52 14.39
N GLY A 170 -19.73 -30.85 13.27
CA GLY A 170 -20.69 -30.67 12.19
C GLY A 170 -20.07 -30.08 10.93
N VAL A 171 -18.98 -30.68 10.45
CA VAL A 171 -18.51 -30.52 9.06
C VAL A 171 -19.64 -30.91 8.11
N ASN A 172 -19.93 -30.07 7.11
CA ASN A 172 -20.53 -30.55 5.87
C ASN A 172 -20.06 -29.70 4.69
N GLU A 173 -18.91 -30.10 4.15
CA GLU A 173 -18.64 -30.01 2.71
C GLU A 173 -19.66 -30.88 1.97
N VAL A 174 -20.51 -30.27 1.13
CA VAL A 174 -21.15 -30.97 0.00
C VAL A 174 -21.28 -30.02 -1.19
N ALA A 175 -20.37 -30.17 -2.14
CA ALA A 175 -20.64 -30.21 -3.59
C ALA A 175 -19.63 -31.25 -4.14
N PRO A 176 -19.87 -32.00 -5.26
CA PRO A 176 -20.66 -31.62 -6.42
C PRO A 176 -21.41 -32.81 -7.11
N ALA A 177 -21.76 -32.61 -8.40
CA ALA A 177 -22.27 -33.50 -9.46
C ALA A 177 -23.79 -33.38 -9.71
N ALA A 178 -24.29 -33.20 -10.94
CA ALA A 178 -23.72 -33.40 -12.28
C ALA A 178 -24.34 -32.41 -13.29
#